data_AF-A0A5M3Q5U5-F1
#
_entry.id   AF-A0A5M3Q5U5-F1
#
_cell.length_a   1.000
_cell.length_b   1.000
_cell.length_c   1.000
_cell.angle_alpha   90.00
_cell.angle_beta   90.00
_cell.angle_gamma   90.00
#
_symmetry.space_group_name_H-M   'P 1'
#
loop_
_entity.id
_entity.type
_entity.pdbx_description
1 polymer ?
#
loop_
_entity_poly.entity_id
_entity_poly.type
_entity_poly.pdbx_seq_one_letter_code
_entity_poly.pdbx_strand_id
1 'polypeptide(L)' 'MLDVARVLKAGEATWGSQEKSIEWLVSSVPALADNSPLNLMDTFEGRRWVMQTLRKIEYGDFS' A
#
# COMPACT_ATOMS: atom_id res chain seq x y z
N MET A 1 3.59 7.93 -11.89
CA MET A 1 2.23 8.43 -11.57
C MET A 1 1.14 7.36 -11.69
N LEU A 2 1.10 6.51 -12.72
CA LEU A 2 0.03 5.49 -12.87
C LEU A 2 -0.04 4.50 -11.68
N ASP A 3 1.11 4.10 -11.13
CA ASP A 3 1.16 3.10 -10.05
C ASP A 3 0.63 3.63 -8.70
N VAL A 4 0.83 4.91 -8.40
CA VAL A 4 0.29 5.53 -7.17
C VAL A 4 -1.24 5.57 -7.22
N ALA A 5 -1.82 5.94 -8.36
CA ALA A 5 -3.27 5.92 -8.53
C ALA A 5 -3.86 4.49 -8.38
N ARG A 6 -3.13 3.46 -8.83
CA ARG A 6 -3.53 2.06 -8.64
C ARG A 6 -3.49 1.64 -7.18
N VAL A 7 -2.43 2.00 -6.45
CA VAL A 7 -2.31 1.72 -5.01
C VAL A 7 -3.41 2.44 -4.22
N LEU A 8 -3.69 3.71 -4.54
CA LEU A 8 -4.80 4.45 -3.91
C LEU A 8 -6.16 3.79 -4.17
N LYS A 9 -6.43 3.39 -5.40
CA LYS A 9 -7.69 2.70 -5.73
C LYS A 9 -7.82 1.36 -5.02
N ALA A 10 -6.74 0.59 -4.95
CA ALA A 10 -6.73 -0.67 -4.20
C ALA A 10 -6.90 -0.42 -2.70
N GLY A 11 -6.25 0.62 -2.15
CA GLY A 11 -6.34 0.95 -0.74
C GLY A 11 -7.72 1.45 -0.36
N GLU A 12 -8.37 2.24 -1.22
CA GLU A 12 -9.75 2.64 -1.04
C GLU A 12 -10.70 1.43 -1.01
N ALA A 13 -10.48 0.43 -1.86
CA ALA A 13 -11.25 -0.82 -1.82
C ALA A 13 -11.02 -1.62 -0.52
N THR A 14 -9.79 -1.62 0.00
CA THR A 14 -9.44 -2.29 1.26
C THR A 14 -9.99 -1.56 2.49
N TRP A 15 -9.89 -0.23 2.52
CA TRP A 15 -10.19 0.59 3.70
C TRP A 15 -11.59 1.22 3.69
N GLY A 16 -12.29 1.17 2.55
CA GLY A 16 -13.60 1.78 2.33
C GLY A 16 -13.60 3.31 2.35
N SER A 17 -12.43 3.95 2.30
CA SER A 17 -12.27 5.41 2.31
C SER A 17 -10.98 5.81 1.62
N GLN A 18 -11.08 6.82 0.77
CA GLN A 18 -9.93 7.44 0.12
C GLN A 18 -9.01 8.10 1.15
N GLU A 19 -9.53 8.76 2.19
CA GLU A 19 -8.69 9.37 3.24
C GLU A 19 -7.86 8.31 3.97
N LYS A 20 -8.47 7.19 4.35
CA LYS A 20 -7.74 6.08 4.99
C LYS A 20 -6.69 5.46 4.08
N SER A 21 -6.97 5.39 2.78
CA SER A 21 -5.98 4.93 1.81
C SER A 21 -4.78 5.87 1.72
N ILE A 22 -5.00 7.18 1.78
CA ILE A 22 -3.93 8.18 1.78
C ILE A 22 -3.14 8.10 3.09
N GLU A 23 -3.83 8.00 4.22
CA GLU A 23 -3.22 7.84 5.54
C GLU A 23 -2.30 6.61 5.58
N TRP A 24 -2.78 5.47 5.10
CA TRP A 24 -1.98 4.26 4.99
C TRP A 24 -0.75 4.46 4.08
N LEU A 25 -0.91 5.16 2.95
CA LEU A 25 0.17 5.39 1.99
C LEU A 25 1.36 6.16 2.59
N VAL A 26 1.10 7.03 3.57
CA VAL A 26 2.14 7.84 4.25
C VAL A 26 2.53 7.30 5.63
N SER A 27 1.77 6.35 6.18
CA SER A 27 2.07 5.71 7.46
C SER A 27 3.25 4.74 7.39
N SER A 28 3.95 4.54 8.51
CA SER A 28 4.93 3.46 8.65
C SER A 28 4.22 2.11 8.73
N VAL A 29 4.61 1.17 7.86
CA VAL A 29 4.00 -0.16 7.78
C VAL A 29 5.01 -1.24 8.19
N PRO A 30 4.78 -2.00 9.27
CA PRO A 30 5.73 -3.01 9.75
C PRO A 30 6.09 -4.07 8.69
N ALA A 31 5.11 -4.49 7.89
CA ALA A 31 5.33 -5.44 6.79
C ALA A 31 6.22 -4.90 5.65
N LEU A 32 6.51 -3.60 5.64
CA LEU A 32 7.38 -2.90 4.70
C LEU A 32 8.68 -2.42 5.37
N ALA A 33 9.13 -3.15 6.40
CA ALA A 33 10.30 -2.79 7.21
C ALA A 33 10.19 -1.38 7.79
N ASP A 34 9.00 -1.06 8.33
CA ASP A 34 8.65 0.23 8.92
C ASP A 34 8.76 1.43 7.97
N ASN A 35 8.85 1.20 6.65
CA ASN A 35 8.78 2.26 5.64
C ASN A 35 7.32 2.61 5.31
N SER A 36 7.12 3.83 4.83
CA SER A 36 5.85 4.19 4.20
C SER A 36 5.74 3.55 2.82
N PRO A 37 4.54 3.11 2.41
CA PRO A 37 4.30 2.64 1.06
C PRO A 37 4.79 3.65 0.02
N LEU A 38 4.55 4.95 0.23
CA LEU A 38 4.97 6.01 -0.68
C LEU A 38 6.49 6.01 -0.93
N ASN A 39 7.31 5.84 0.11
CA ASN A 39 8.78 5.85 -0.01
C ASN A 39 9.31 4.67 -0.84
N LEU A 40 8.56 3.57 -0.92
CA LEU A 40 8.95 2.39 -1.70
C LEU A 40 8.51 2.49 -3.18
N MET A 41 7.66 3.45 -3.53
CA MET A 41 7.13 3.58 -4.90
C MET A 41 8.17 4.08 -5.92
N ASP A 42 9.36 4.50 -5.48
CA ASP A 42 10.42 4.99 -6.36
C ASP A 42 11.09 3.86 -7.17
N THR A 43 10.98 2.61 -6.70
CA THR A 43 11.55 1.44 -7.39
C THR A 43 10.46 0.49 -7.88
N PHE A 44 10.75 -0.28 -8.93
CA PHE A 44 9.82 -1.31 -9.42
C PHE A 44 9.53 -2.39 -8.37
N GLU A 45 10.57 -2.80 -7.62
CA GLU A 45 10.43 -3.79 -6.55
C GLU A 45 9.58 -3.28 -5.41
N GLY A 46 9.80 -2.04 -4.96
CA GLY A 46 9.02 -1.45 -3.89
C GLY A 46 7.54 -1.28 -4.25
N ARG A 47 7.21 -0.90 -5.50
CA ARG A 47 5.81 -0.92 -5.99
C ARG A 47 5.17 -2.30 -5.91
N ARG A 48 5.93 -3.34 -6.27
CA ARG A 48 5.44 -4.73 -6.19
C ARG A 48 5.18 -5.14 -4.74
N TRP A 49 6.09 -4.81 -3.83
CA TRP A 49 5.93 -5.10 -2.40
C TRP A 49 4.71 -4.38 -1.81
N VAL A 50 4.56 -3.08 -2.09
CA VAL A 50 3.39 -2.30 -1.64
C VAL A 50 2.08 -2.95 -2.08
N MET A 51 1.95 -3.32 -3.36
CA MET A 51 0.74 -3.98 -3.85
C MET A 51 0.52 -5.38 -3.27
N GLN A 52 1.59 -6.15 -3.03
CA GLN A 52 1.47 -7.47 -2.38
C GLN A 52 1.02 -7.34 -0.94
N THR A 53 1.61 -6.41 -0.18
CA THR A 53 1.22 -6.12 1.21
C THR A 53 -0.24 -5.68 1.27
N LEU A 54 -0.68 -4.81 0.36
CA LEU A 54 -2.06 -4.36 0.33
C LEU A 54 -3.05 -5.49 0.02
N ARG A 55 -2.72 -6.40 -0.91
CA ARG A 55 -3.51 -7.61 -1.15
C ARG A 55 -3.57 -8.51 0.08
N LYS A 56 -2.44 -8.73 0.75
CA LYS A 56 -2.39 -9.51 1.99
C LYS A 56 -3.34 -8.94 3.04
N ILE A 57 -3.38 -7.62 3.18
CA ILE A 57 -4.33 -6.92 4.09
C ILE A 57 -5.78 -7.15 3.64
N GLU A 58 -6.09 -6.98 2.35
CA GLU A 58 -7.44 -7.18 1.79
C GLU A 58 -8.02 -8.57 2.08
N TYR A 59 -7.18 -9.62 1.95
CA TYR A 59 -7.60 -11.01 2.17
C TYR A 59 -7.35 -11.54 3.60
N GLY A 60 -6.72 -10.74 4.47
CA GLY A 60 -6.33 -11.17 5.81
C GLY A 60 -5.24 -12.26 5.81
N ASP A 61 -4.38 -12.30 4.80
CA ASP A 61 -3.30 -13.27 4.66
C ASP A 61 -1.98 -12.72 5.22
N PHE A 62 -1.61 -13.16 6.42
CA PHE A 62 -0.41 -12.71 7.15
C PHE A 62 0.71 -13.76 7.17
N SER A 63 0.66 -14.72 6.24
CA SER A 63 1.62 -15.83 6.10
C SER A 63 2.98 -15.41 5.54
#